data_AF-A0A8T5F9F7-F1
#
_entry.id   AF-A0A8T5F9F7-F1
#
_cell.length_a   1.000
_cell.length_b   1.000
_cell.length_c   1.000
_cell.angle_alpha   90.00
_cell.angle_beta   90.00
_cell.angle_gamma   90.00
#
_symmetry.space_group_name_H-M   'P 1'
#
loop_
_entity.id
_entity.type
_entity.pdbx_description
1 polymer ?
#
loop_
_entity_poly.entity_id
_entity_poly.type
_entity_poly.pdbx_seq_one_letter_code
_entity_poly.pdbx_strand_id
1 'polypeptide(L)'
;MSNMNGPTRKKFYYEMVCDEGEYCKWCKVSGKEKQLVIDHKDNDNSNNQRKNRQFLCRPCNYIKNPRRPVDECVSEDENPTEISINRTKEPCFRKYAYQRMDEEGEIYESDLRDSGAEHCEVSSEATRKYLKKMSSSEGKFQRVRRINGWTIRYKLNNSER
;
A
#
# COMPACT_ATOMS: atom_id res chain seq x y z
N MET A 1 -15.33 -20.49 -8.17
CA MET A 1 -15.99 -20.22 -9.46
C MET A 1 -16.85 -21.43 -9.76
N SER A 2 -18.13 -21.24 -10.07
CA SER A 2 -19.06 -22.34 -10.35
C SER A 2 -18.58 -23.20 -11.54
N ASN A 3 -18.58 -24.53 -11.39
CA ASN A 3 -18.23 -25.53 -12.43
C ASN A 3 -19.28 -25.66 -13.56
N MET A 4 -20.16 -24.67 -13.68
CA MET A 4 -21.28 -24.66 -14.60
C MET A 4 -20.86 -24.22 -16.00
N ASN A 5 -21.34 -24.92 -17.02
CA ASN A 5 -21.14 -24.54 -18.41
C ASN A 5 -21.87 -23.21 -18.75
N GLY A 6 -21.39 -22.51 -19.79
CA GLY A 6 -21.91 -21.21 -20.20
C GLY A 6 -23.43 -21.17 -20.46
N PRO A 7 -24.00 -22.14 -21.22
CA PRO A 7 -25.44 -22.19 -21.48
C PRO A 7 -26.29 -22.34 -20.21
N THR A 8 -25.89 -23.21 -19.29
CA THR A 8 -26.63 -23.44 -18.03
C THR A 8 -26.57 -22.21 -17.15
N ARG A 9 -25.42 -21.52 -17.09
CA ARG A 9 -25.28 -20.26 -16.36
C ARG A 9 -26.23 -19.19 -16.90
N LYS A 10 -26.33 -19.08 -18.23
CA LYS A 10 -27.26 -18.15 -18.88
C LYS A 10 -28.72 -18.50 -18.57
N LYS A 11 -29.08 -19.78 -18.58
CA LYS A 11 -30.43 -20.25 -18.21
C LYS A 11 -30.77 -19.85 -16.77
N PHE A 12 -29.92 -20.16 -15.81
CA PHE A 12 -30.15 -19.83 -14.40
C PHE A 12 -30.19 -18.33 -14.14
N TYR A 13 -29.42 -17.54 -14.90
CA TYR A 13 -29.47 -16.09 -14.82
C TYR A 13 -30.90 -15.59 -15.08
N TYR A 14 -31.49 -15.98 -16.21
CA TYR A 14 -32.85 -15.55 -16.55
C TYR A 14 -33.91 -16.06 -15.58
N GLU A 15 -33.81 -17.32 -15.14
CA GLU A 15 -34.73 -17.87 -14.13
C GLU A 15 -34.72 -17.00 -12.86
N MET A 16 -33.54 -16.70 -12.32
CA MET A 16 -33.41 -15.89 -11.11
C MET A 16 -33.92 -14.46 -11.29
N VAL A 17 -33.69 -13.85 -12.46
CA VAL A 17 -34.19 -12.50 -12.76
C VAL A 17 -35.72 -12.48 -12.78
N CYS A 18 -36.37 -13.48 -13.38
CA CYS A 18 -37.83 -13.57 -13.43
C CYS A 18 -38.46 -13.74 -12.03
N ASP A 19 -37.81 -14.51 -11.17
CA ASP A 19 -38.35 -14.84 -9.85
C ASP A 19 -38.16 -13.71 -8.84
N GLU A 20 -36.94 -13.23 -8.76
CA GLU A 20 -36.49 -12.41 -7.65
C GLU A 20 -36.12 -11.01 -8.11
N GLY A 21 -35.91 -10.77 -9.39
CA GLY A 21 -35.38 -9.51 -9.93
C GLY A 21 -33.87 -9.47 -10.00
N GLU A 22 -33.36 -8.56 -10.83
CA GLU A 22 -31.93 -8.43 -11.13
C GLU A 22 -31.25 -7.44 -10.18
N TYR A 23 -31.08 -7.82 -8.92
CA TYR A 23 -30.38 -7.00 -7.92
C TYR A 23 -29.45 -7.80 -7.02
N CYS A 24 -28.39 -7.14 -6.55
CA CYS A 24 -27.49 -7.71 -5.55
C CYS A 24 -28.24 -8.01 -4.24
N LYS A 25 -28.10 -9.22 -3.69
CA LYS A 25 -28.78 -9.58 -2.44
C LYS A 25 -28.27 -8.83 -1.22
N TRP A 26 -27.01 -8.39 -1.23
CA TRP A 26 -26.39 -7.67 -0.11
C TRP A 26 -26.64 -6.17 -0.15
N CYS A 27 -26.30 -5.49 -1.25
CA CYS A 27 -26.39 -4.02 -1.34
C CYS A 27 -27.55 -3.50 -2.19
N LYS A 28 -28.42 -4.39 -2.71
CA LYS A 28 -29.62 -4.07 -3.50
C LYS A 28 -29.41 -3.29 -4.80
N VAL A 29 -28.17 -3.00 -5.18
CA VAL A 29 -27.83 -2.38 -6.47
C VAL A 29 -28.36 -3.22 -7.65
N SER A 30 -28.87 -2.54 -8.67
CA SER A 30 -29.46 -3.21 -9.84
C SER A 30 -28.38 -3.74 -10.79
N GLY A 31 -28.75 -4.75 -11.60
CA GLY A 31 -27.91 -5.26 -12.69
C GLY A 31 -27.63 -4.23 -13.78
N LYS A 32 -28.51 -3.23 -13.91
CA LYS A 32 -28.33 -2.09 -14.82
C LYS A 32 -27.19 -1.17 -14.38
N GLU A 33 -27.00 -1.00 -13.07
CA GLU A 33 -25.97 -0.14 -12.50
C GLU A 33 -24.64 -0.88 -12.31
N LYS A 34 -24.68 -2.17 -11.95
CA LYS A 34 -23.47 -2.98 -11.70
C LYS A 34 -23.62 -4.38 -12.22
N GLN A 35 -22.53 -4.92 -12.79
CA GLN A 35 -22.48 -6.32 -13.18
C GLN A 35 -22.67 -7.23 -11.97
N LEU A 36 -23.71 -8.06 -12.05
CA LEU A 36 -24.01 -9.11 -11.08
C LEU A 36 -23.36 -10.43 -11.50
N VAL A 37 -23.03 -11.25 -10.52
CA VAL A 37 -22.55 -12.62 -10.68
C VAL A 37 -23.47 -13.57 -9.91
N ILE A 38 -23.65 -14.77 -10.44
CA ILE A 38 -24.31 -15.86 -9.72
C ILE A 38 -23.30 -16.42 -8.72
N ASP A 39 -23.62 -16.32 -7.45
CA ASP A 39 -22.85 -16.82 -6.32
C ASP A 39 -23.63 -17.93 -5.59
N HIS A 40 -22.90 -18.85 -4.97
CA HIS A 40 -23.44 -19.95 -4.16
C HIS A 40 -23.39 -19.56 -2.68
N LYS A 41 -24.52 -19.59 -1.97
CA LYS A 41 -24.61 -19.14 -0.57
C LYS A 41 -23.66 -19.91 0.35
N ASP A 42 -23.57 -21.22 0.16
CA ASP A 42 -22.68 -22.14 0.89
C ASP A 42 -21.22 -22.16 0.41
N ASN A 43 -20.89 -21.40 -0.65
CA ASN A 43 -19.59 -21.38 -1.31
C ASN A 43 -19.15 -22.72 -1.94
N ASP A 44 -20.07 -23.68 -2.08
CA ASP A 44 -19.84 -24.93 -2.80
C ASP A 44 -20.20 -24.76 -4.28
N ASN A 45 -19.17 -24.73 -5.13
CA ASN A 45 -19.32 -24.54 -6.58
C ASN A 45 -20.03 -25.71 -7.29
N SER A 46 -20.23 -26.84 -6.61
CA SER A 46 -20.95 -28.02 -7.11
C SER A 46 -22.44 -28.01 -6.77
N ASN A 47 -22.84 -27.28 -5.72
CA ASN A 47 -24.23 -27.22 -5.26
C ASN A 47 -25.07 -26.25 -6.12
N ASN A 48 -25.52 -26.74 -7.28
CA ASN A 48 -26.34 -25.97 -8.23
C ASN A 48 -27.84 -25.98 -7.90
N GLN A 49 -28.24 -26.12 -6.64
CA GLN A 49 -29.65 -25.96 -6.27
C GLN A 49 -30.10 -24.51 -6.39
N ARG A 50 -31.34 -24.28 -6.85
CA ARG A 50 -31.90 -22.93 -7.05
C ARG A 50 -31.86 -22.09 -5.77
N LYS A 51 -32.24 -22.68 -4.63
CA LYS A 51 -32.23 -22.02 -3.31
C LYS A 51 -30.83 -21.62 -2.84
N ASN A 52 -29.79 -22.29 -3.35
CA ASN A 52 -28.41 -22.02 -3.01
C ASN A 52 -27.78 -20.91 -3.88
N ARG A 53 -28.45 -20.48 -4.97
CA ARG A 53 -27.96 -19.38 -5.80
C ARG A 53 -28.40 -18.02 -5.26
N GLN A 54 -27.57 -17.01 -5.48
CA GLN A 54 -27.91 -15.61 -5.26
C GLN A 54 -27.16 -14.70 -6.23
N PHE A 55 -27.71 -13.51 -6.48
CA PHE A 55 -26.98 -12.46 -7.18
C PHE A 55 -26.15 -11.63 -6.21
N LEU A 56 -24.87 -11.45 -6.52
CA LEU A 56 -24.00 -10.48 -5.88
C LEU A 56 -23.37 -9.57 -6.94
N CYS A 57 -23.23 -8.27 -6.65
CA CYS A 57 -22.36 -7.42 -7.46
C CYS A 57 -20.90 -7.81 -7.22
N ARG A 58 -20.01 -7.53 -8.19
CA ARG A 58 -18.59 -7.88 -8.08
C ARG A 58 -17.94 -7.45 -6.74
N PRO A 59 -18.16 -6.23 -6.21
CA PRO A 59 -17.64 -5.83 -4.90
C PRO A 59 -18.14 -6.70 -3.75
N CYS A 60 -19.44 -6.94 -3.64
CA CYS A 60 -19.99 -7.80 -2.58
C CYS A 60 -19.50 -9.24 -2.71
N ASN A 61 -19.41 -9.76 -3.94
CA ASN A 61 -18.85 -11.09 -4.17
C ASN A 61 -17.37 -11.16 -3.77
N TYR A 62 -16.59 -10.10 -3.95
CA TYR A 62 -15.19 -10.05 -3.52
C TYR A 62 -15.05 -10.00 -2.00
N ILE A 63 -15.90 -9.23 -1.32
CA ILE A 63 -15.96 -9.20 0.17
C ILE A 63 -16.29 -10.59 0.71
N LYS A 64 -17.25 -11.28 0.09
CA LYS A 64 -17.65 -12.65 0.47
C LYS A 64 -16.57 -13.69 0.16
N ASN A 65 -16.03 -13.63 -1.06
CA ASN A 65 -15.13 -14.62 -1.65
C ASN A 65 -13.86 -13.91 -2.13
N PRO A 66 -12.98 -13.47 -1.22
CA PRO A 66 -11.77 -12.75 -1.57
C PRO A 66 -10.85 -13.68 -2.38
N ARG A 67 -10.40 -13.22 -3.55
CA ARG A 67 -9.55 -14.03 -4.47
C ARG A 67 -8.09 -14.16 -4.02
N ARG A 68 -7.72 -13.40 -2.99
CA ARG A 68 -6.42 -13.35 -2.33
C ARG A 68 -6.72 -13.18 -0.83
N PRO A 69 -5.86 -13.63 0.09
CA PRO A 69 -5.99 -13.22 1.48
C PRO A 69 -6.10 -11.70 1.53
N VAL A 70 -7.13 -11.19 2.20
CA VAL A 70 -7.42 -9.75 2.30
C VAL A 70 -6.38 -9.00 3.14
N ASP A 71 -5.39 -9.71 3.69
CA ASP A 71 -4.40 -9.19 4.65
C ASP A 71 -2.94 -9.18 4.17
N GLU A 72 -2.63 -9.54 2.93
CA GLU A 72 -1.22 -9.52 2.48
C GLU A 72 -1.03 -8.60 1.27
N CYS A 73 -1.00 -7.31 1.56
CA CYS A 73 -0.16 -6.37 0.81
C CYS A 73 1.31 -6.56 1.20
N VAL A 74 1.84 -7.77 1.08
CA VAL A 74 3.27 -8.04 1.17
C VAL A 74 3.64 -8.69 -0.15
N SER A 75 4.15 -7.92 -1.10
CA SER A 75 4.88 -8.54 -2.19
C SER A 75 6.22 -8.98 -1.61
N GLU A 76 6.36 -10.28 -1.38
CA GLU A 76 7.66 -10.94 -1.30
C GLU A 76 8.25 -10.95 -2.71
N ASP A 77 8.61 -9.76 -3.23
CA ASP A 77 9.43 -9.69 -4.42
C ASP A 77 10.86 -10.03 -3.99
N GLU A 78 11.43 -11.10 -4.52
CA GLU A 78 12.86 -11.45 -4.32
C GLU A 78 13.80 -10.32 -4.80
N ASN A 79 13.28 -9.38 -5.61
CA ASN A 79 13.93 -8.13 -5.96
C ASN A 79 13.14 -6.96 -5.36
N PRO A 80 13.59 -6.38 -4.23
CA PRO A 80 12.86 -5.30 -3.60
C PRO A 80 12.82 -4.08 -4.54
N THR A 81 11.61 -3.57 -4.81
CA THR A 81 11.41 -2.31 -5.53
C THR A 81 12.10 -1.14 -4.82
N GLU A 82 12.49 -0.08 -5.55
CA GLU A 82 13.06 1.14 -4.93
C GLU A 82 12.16 1.70 -3.82
N ILE A 83 10.84 1.55 -3.95
CA ILE A 83 9.86 1.95 -2.93
C ILE A 83 9.96 1.08 -1.66
N SER A 84 10.07 -0.24 -1.78
CA SER A 84 10.19 -1.13 -0.62
C SER A 84 11.54 -0.97 0.08
N ILE A 85 12.64 -0.81 -0.68
CA ILE A 85 13.95 -0.47 -0.12
C ILE A 85 13.87 0.84 0.67
N ASN A 86 13.27 1.89 0.09
CA ASN A 86 13.18 3.18 0.74
C ASN A 86 12.32 3.15 2.01
N ARG A 87 11.22 2.38 2.04
CA ARG A 87 10.38 2.22 3.25
C ARG A 87 11.15 1.63 4.43
N THR A 88 12.07 0.71 4.18
CA THR A 88 12.86 0.05 5.23
C THR A 88 14.12 0.84 5.59
N LYS A 89 14.82 1.40 4.60
CA LYS A 89 16.14 2.01 4.79
C LYS A 89 16.08 3.51 5.15
N GLU A 90 15.05 4.26 4.73
CA GLU A 90 14.89 5.68 5.12
C GLU A 90 14.74 5.86 6.64
N PRO A 91 13.96 5.03 7.38
CA PRO A 91 13.92 5.07 8.85
C PRO A 91 15.28 4.78 9.51
N CYS A 92 16.06 3.84 8.96
CA CYS A 92 17.40 3.53 9.45
C CYS A 92 18.31 4.76 9.36
N PHE A 93 18.36 5.40 8.18
CA PHE A 93 19.16 6.61 7.96
C PHE A 93 18.71 7.77 8.85
N ARG A 94 17.40 7.96 9.05
CA ARG A 94 16.88 8.98 9.97
C ARG A 94 17.40 8.79 11.38
N LYS A 95 17.33 7.55 11.90
CA LYS A 95 17.79 7.24 13.26
C LYS A 95 19.30 7.50 13.39
N TYR A 96 20.07 7.01 12.43
CA TYR A 96 21.52 7.27 12.35
C TYR A 96 21.83 8.78 12.37
N ALA A 97 21.15 9.54 11.51
CA ALA A 97 21.40 10.97 11.41
C ALA A 97 21.03 11.71 12.70
N TYR A 98 19.93 11.38 13.38
CA TYR A 98 19.63 11.99 14.68
C TYR A 98 20.68 11.66 15.74
N GLN A 99 21.12 10.40 15.84
CA GLN A 99 22.16 10.00 16.81
C GLN A 99 23.45 10.78 16.59
N ARG A 100 23.93 10.85 15.35
CA ARG A 100 25.13 11.63 14.99
C ARG A 100 24.96 13.10 15.35
N MET A 101 23.80 13.67 15.01
CA MET A 101 23.50 15.08 15.28
C MET A 101 23.41 15.40 16.78
N ASP A 102 22.91 14.46 17.59
CA ASP A 102 22.83 14.61 19.05
C ASP A 102 24.23 14.55 19.71
N GLU A 103 25.19 13.84 19.10
CA GLU A 103 26.57 13.74 19.57
C GLU A 103 27.44 14.93 19.14
N GLU A 104 27.36 15.36 17.89
CA GLU A 104 28.28 16.36 17.30
C GLU A 104 27.66 17.77 17.16
N GLY A 105 26.34 17.88 17.10
CA GLY A 105 25.61 19.14 16.95
C GLY A 105 25.64 19.77 15.55
N GLU A 106 26.76 19.69 14.83
CA GLU A 106 26.91 20.18 13.44
C GLU A 106 27.88 19.28 12.66
N ILE A 107 27.42 18.74 11.52
CA ILE A 107 28.16 17.72 10.74
C ILE A 107 28.21 18.13 9.27
N TYR A 108 29.28 17.80 8.55
CA TYR A 108 29.33 18.01 7.11
C TYR A 108 28.30 17.15 6.37
N GLU A 109 27.60 17.74 5.40
CA GLU A 109 26.57 17.06 4.61
C GLU A 109 27.13 15.85 3.86
N SER A 110 28.35 15.96 3.33
CA SER A 110 29.03 14.86 2.64
C SER A 110 29.35 13.71 3.59
N ASP A 111 29.89 14.01 4.77
CA ASP A 111 30.24 13.01 5.76
C ASP A 111 29.00 12.25 6.23
N LEU A 112 27.95 12.97 6.61
CA LEU A 112 26.69 12.37 7.06
C LEU A 112 26.02 11.51 5.97
N ARG A 113 26.10 11.96 4.71
CA ARG A 113 25.56 11.23 3.54
C ARG A 113 26.34 9.93 3.30
N ASP A 114 27.66 10.00 3.27
CA ASP A 114 28.53 8.89 2.87
C ASP A 114 28.65 7.86 3.99
N SER A 115 28.85 8.30 5.24
CA SER A 115 28.83 7.42 6.41
C SER A 115 27.47 6.76 6.65
N GLY A 116 26.37 7.50 6.47
CA GLY A 116 25.03 6.95 6.58
C GLY A 116 24.66 5.99 5.44
N ALA A 117 25.26 6.16 4.26
CA ALA A 117 25.09 5.25 3.14
C ALA A 117 25.70 3.88 3.46
N GLU A 118 26.93 3.88 4.01
CA GLU A 118 27.58 2.67 4.51
C GLU A 118 26.77 2.04 5.64
N HIS A 119 26.38 2.82 6.65
CA HIS A 119 25.65 2.30 7.82
C HIS A 119 24.30 1.67 7.46
N CYS A 120 23.60 2.22 6.47
CA CYS A 120 22.28 1.75 6.06
C CYS A 120 22.32 0.77 4.88
N GLU A 121 23.51 0.49 4.32
CA GLU A 121 23.71 -0.32 3.12
C GLU A 121 22.87 0.19 1.93
N VAL A 122 22.96 1.50 1.67
CA VAL A 122 22.27 2.15 0.54
C VAL A 122 23.26 3.02 -0.23
N SER A 123 22.88 3.45 -1.43
CA SER A 123 23.73 4.38 -2.19
C SER A 123 23.79 5.77 -1.53
N SER A 124 24.89 6.49 -1.76
CA SER A 124 25.03 7.89 -1.35
C SER A 124 23.97 8.81 -1.98
N GLU A 125 23.45 8.47 -3.16
CA GLU A 125 22.32 9.18 -3.76
C GLU A 125 21.00 8.95 -3.01
N ALA A 126 20.78 7.75 -2.43
CA ALA A 126 19.61 7.49 -1.59
C ALA A 126 19.66 8.31 -0.30
N THR A 127 20.79 8.32 0.42
CA THR A 127 20.96 9.14 1.62
C THR A 127 20.89 10.63 1.33
N ARG A 128 21.39 11.08 0.17
CA ARG A 128 21.19 12.47 -0.30
C ARG A 128 19.71 12.83 -0.43
N LYS A 129 18.89 11.96 -1.04
CA LYS A 129 17.43 12.15 -1.14
C LYS A 129 16.79 12.22 0.25
N TYR A 130 17.17 11.32 1.15
CA TYR A 130 16.65 11.30 2.53
C TYR A 130 17.03 12.56 3.30
N LEU A 131 18.29 12.98 3.21
CA LEU A 131 18.79 14.18 3.89
C LEU A 131 18.14 15.45 3.34
N LYS A 132 17.90 15.52 2.03
CA LYS A 132 17.12 16.60 1.41
C LYS A 132 15.71 16.68 2.00
N LYS A 133 15.05 15.53 2.20
CA LYS A 133 13.73 15.46 2.84
C LYS A 133 13.77 15.87 4.31
N MET A 134 14.79 15.42 5.06
CA MET A 134 15.02 15.83 6.47
C MET A 134 15.39 17.31 6.62
N SER A 135 15.85 17.95 5.55
CA SER A 135 16.17 19.38 5.49
C SER A 135 15.10 20.24 4.81
N SER A 136 13.93 19.66 4.50
CA SER A 136 12.79 20.39 3.94
C SER A 136 12.21 21.40 4.96
N SER A 137 11.21 22.19 4.57
CA SER A 137 10.54 23.13 5.50
C SER A 137 10.04 22.46 6.77
N GLU A 138 9.45 21.26 6.64
CA GLU A 138 8.94 20.43 7.75
C GLU A 138 10.04 19.59 8.43
N GLY A 139 11.19 19.44 7.78
CA GLY A 139 12.32 18.69 8.30
C GLY A 139 12.96 19.36 9.50
N LYS A 140 13.57 18.59 10.41
CA LYS A 140 14.21 19.13 11.62
C LYS A 140 15.60 19.72 11.37
N PHE A 141 16.19 19.43 10.22
CA PHE A 141 17.54 19.87 9.88
C PHE A 141 17.54 21.10 9.01
N GLN A 142 18.60 21.90 9.12
CA GLN A 142 18.89 23.02 8.23
C GLN A 142 20.28 22.85 7.63
N ARG A 143 20.39 23.23 6.36
CA ARG A 143 21.65 23.27 5.62
C ARG A 143 22.28 24.65 5.78
N VAL A 144 23.53 24.69 6.21
CA VAL A 144 24.30 25.93 6.39
C VAL A 144 25.52 25.89 5.49
N ARG A 145 25.75 26.99 4.76
CA ARG A 145 26.94 27.11 3.92
C ARG A 145 28.14 27.52 4.77
N ARG A 146 29.22 26.75 4.66
CA ARG A 146 30.53 27.01 5.27
C ARG A 146 31.57 27.19 4.17
N ILE A 147 32.79 27.58 4.57
CA ILE A 147 33.92 27.78 3.64
C ILE A 147 34.23 26.48 2.88
N ASN A 148 34.22 25.34 3.59
CA ASN A 148 34.60 24.03 3.06
C ASN A 148 33.41 23.18 2.60
N GLY A 149 32.24 23.79 2.36
CA GLY A 149 31.07 23.09 1.84
C GLY A 149 29.80 23.36 2.63
N TRP A 150 28.95 22.34 2.77
CA TRP A 150 27.67 22.43 3.46
C TRP A 150 27.69 21.61 4.73
N THR A 151 27.18 22.18 5.82
CA THR A 151 26.95 21.48 7.07
C THR A 151 25.46 21.36 7.36
N ILE A 152 25.12 20.35 8.15
CA ILE A 152 23.78 20.05 8.64
C ILE A 152 23.78 20.31 10.13
N ARG A 153 22.76 21.02 10.60
CA ARG A 153 22.48 21.20 12.04
C ARG A 153 20.99 21.17 12.31
N TYR A 154 20.59 20.99 13.57
CA TYR A 154 19.19 21.18 13.94
C TYR A 154 18.73 22.61 13.61
N LYS A 155 17.48 22.73 13.16
CA LYS A 155 16.80 24.02 13.14
C LYS A 155 16.70 24.51 14.58
N LEU A 156 16.98 25.78 14.77
CA LEU A 156 16.62 26.44 16.02
C LEU A 156 15.09 26.42 16.06
N ASN A 157 14.53 25.59 16.93
CA ASN A 157 13.13 25.71 17.25
C ASN A 157 12.98 27.10 17.89
N ASN A 158 12.26 28.01 17.22
CA ASN A 158 11.69 29.17 17.90
C ASN A 158 10.55 28.69 18.82
N SER A 159 10.85 27.77 19.74
CA SER A 159 9.96 27.37 20.81
C SER A 159 10.09 28.42 21.92
N GLU A 160 9.55 29.61 21.65
CA GLU A 160 9.15 30.63 22.62
C GLU A 160 8.62 31.85 21.84
N ARG A 161 7.34 31.81 21.47
CA ARG A 161 6.49 32.98 21.33
C ARG A 161 5.02 32.58 21.35
#